data_AF-A0A7C2LGV0-F1
#
_entry.id   AF-A0A7C2LGV0-F1
#
_cell.length_a   1.000
_cell.length_b   1.000
_cell.length_c   1.000
_cell.angle_alpha   90.00
_cell.angle_beta   90.00
_cell.angle_gamma   90.00
#
_symmetry.space_group_name_H-M   'P 1'
#
loop_
_entity.id
_entity.type
_entity.pdbx_description
1 polymer ?
#
loop_
_entity_poly.entity_id
_entity_poly.type
_entity_poly.pdbx_seq_one_letter_code
_entity_poly.pdbx_strand_id
1 'polypeptide(L)'
;MDKNNKTKEIKDLKNKSSKKLKKDPLVKLLEDINKEEDIFNINTDSKNLITTKEEIYKKLKIGSFSSYNWLIDNYQRFKNIPLELEQEIIKDAKEGNFQAKILLISIIFPFIIKIYKSLIGKNLEYSEYISEGIAAALEAIERFDLSYNVRFSTYATYWIYHSLFKTNYNHDNPLKVPLSIYAEHQKIVKTINYLENKYNRKISLEEAIEYLYKDSITKELLQEENITPNDQIFKKRYKAKIKELVTKYSKILKLSNYKIEISLQDVKYSDSGRTVEDYIENKVEEGPENLYNKSFLKSKILEYINTYLEDEEKLLIVSSFGILDKRPLNLNELSELYFTVYGKKLSKERIRQLINKSLAKLKKHIPKDIIELFNK
;
A
#
# COMPACT_ATOMS: atom_id res chain seq x y z
N MET A 1 35.67 42.84 -33.41
CA MET A 1 35.01 41.51 -33.28
C MET A 1 35.07 41.13 -31.80
N ASP A 2 34.15 40.32 -31.26
CA ASP A 2 34.06 39.91 -29.83
C ASP A 2 33.25 40.73 -28.81
N LYS A 3 32.10 41.28 -29.22
CA LYS A 3 31.00 41.61 -28.25
C LYS A 3 29.64 40.97 -28.56
N ASN A 4 29.49 40.31 -29.71
CA ASN A 4 28.23 39.66 -30.12
C ASN A 4 28.14 38.15 -29.82
N ASN A 5 29.20 37.51 -29.31
CA ASN A 5 29.18 36.08 -28.96
C ASN A 5 28.78 35.81 -27.49
N LYS A 6 29.09 36.72 -26.55
CA LYS A 6 28.71 36.55 -25.13
C LYS A 6 27.22 36.73 -24.85
N THR A 7 26.49 37.48 -25.69
CA THR A 7 25.03 37.67 -25.54
C THR A 7 24.21 36.53 -26.12
N LYS A 8 24.78 35.67 -26.98
CA LYS A 8 24.16 34.41 -27.42
C LYS A 8 24.35 33.29 -26.40
N GLU A 9 25.54 33.15 -25.82
CA GLU A 9 25.80 32.11 -24.81
C GLU A 9 24.98 32.29 -23.51
N ILE A 10 24.69 33.53 -23.09
CA ILE A 10 23.86 33.80 -21.90
C ILE A 10 22.36 33.57 -22.18
N LYS A 11 21.91 33.71 -23.44
CA LYS A 11 20.53 33.34 -23.85
C LYS A 11 20.37 31.82 -23.99
N ASP A 12 21.42 31.12 -24.42
CA ASP A 12 21.39 29.66 -24.54
C ASP A 12 21.52 28.93 -23.20
N LEU A 13 22.10 29.58 -22.17
CA LEU A 13 22.11 29.08 -20.79
C LEU A 13 20.77 29.32 -20.06
N LYS A 14 20.07 30.45 -20.33
CA LYS A 14 18.71 30.69 -19.80
C LYS A 14 17.62 29.87 -20.50
N ASN A 15 17.83 29.47 -21.76
CA ASN A 15 16.91 28.56 -22.48
C ASN A 15 17.16 27.07 -22.22
N LYS A 16 18.25 26.69 -21.52
CA LYS A 16 18.50 25.30 -21.10
C LYS A 16 18.04 24.98 -19.68
N SER A 17 17.78 25.98 -18.83
CA SER A 17 17.17 25.78 -17.51
C SER A 17 15.63 25.74 -17.51
N SER A 18 15.00 26.03 -18.66
CA SER A 18 13.56 25.83 -18.90
C SER A 18 13.26 24.52 -19.64
N LYS A 19 14.09 23.49 -19.44
CA LYS A 19 13.71 22.12 -19.81
C LYS A 19 12.55 21.71 -18.91
N LYS A 20 11.34 21.66 -19.47
CA LYS A 20 10.11 21.06 -18.90
C LYS A 20 10.47 19.76 -18.17
N LEU A 21 10.72 19.83 -16.86
CA LEU A 21 10.71 18.68 -15.98
C LEU A 21 9.30 18.08 -16.09
N LYS A 22 9.23 16.78 -16.33
CA LYS A 22 7.98 16.01 -16.28
C LYS A 22 7.31 16.35 -14.94
N LYS A 23 6.16 17.04 -14.98
CA LYS A 23 5.45 17.48 -13.78
C LYS A 23 5.10 16.23 -12.98
N ASP A 24 5.71 16.09 -11.80
CA ASP A 24 5.34 15.08 -10.82
C ASP A 24 3.82 15.11 -10.65
N PRO A 25 3.10 13.97 -10.57
CA PRO A 25 1.68 13.99 -10.21
C PRO A 25 1.38 14.83 -8.96
N LEU A 26 2.36 15.01 -8.06
CA LEU A 26 2.33 15.98 -6.97
C LEU A 26 2.34 17.43 -7.46
N VAL A 27 3.20 17.80 -8.41
CA VAL A 27 3.23 19.14 -9.05
C VAL A 27 1.93 19.41 -9.81
N LYS A 28 1.34 18.39 -10.45
CA LYS A 28 0.05 18.52 -11.13
C LYS A 28 -1.10 18.70 -10.13
N LEU A 29 -1.08 17.96 -9.03
CA LEU A 29 -2.02 18.15 -7.93
C LEU A 29 -1.86 19.53 -7.27
N LEU A 30 -0.63 20.01 -7.08
CA LEU A 30 -0.34 21.36 -6.58
C LEU A 30 -0.79 22.43 -7.58
N GLU A 31 -0.63 22.21 -8.88
CA GLU A 31 -1.15 23.10 -9.93
C GLU A 31 -2.67 23.09 -9.99
N ASP A 32 -3.30 21.95 -9.77
CA ASP A 32 -4.76 21.84 -9.73
C ASP A 32 -5.31 22.45 -8.43
N ILE A 33 -4.63 22.30 -7.29
CA ILE A 33 -4.93 23.00 -6.05
C ILE A 33 -4.76 24.52 -6.22
N ASN A 34 -3.68 24.97 -6.87
CA ASN A 34 -3.43 26.39 -7.17
C ASN A 34 -4.47 26.96 -8.16
N LYS A 35 -4.93 26.18 -9.15
CA LYS A 35 -6.05 26.59 -10.03
C LYS A 35 -7.39 26.61 -9.29
N GLU A 36 -7.54 25.80 -8.26
CA GLU A 36 -8.74 25.80 -7.43
C GLU A 36 -8.69 26.84 -6.28
N GLU A 37 -7.56 27.52 -6.06
CA GLU A 37 -7.53 28.75 -5.22
C GLU A 37 -8.40 29.86 -5.86
N ASP A 38 -8.57 29.86 -7.18
CA ASP A 38 -9.48 30.77 -7.89
C ASP A 38 -10.97 30.49 -7.64
N ILE A 39 -11.36 29.30 -7.13
CA ILE A 39 -12.77 28.95 -6.89
C ILE A 39 -13.34 29.64 -5.63
N PHE A 40 -12.47 30.15 -4.74
CA PHE A 40 -12.90 30.96 -3.61
C PHE A 40 -12.80 32.47 -3.84
N ASN A 41 -12.67 32.92 -5.10
CA ASN A 41 -12.96 34.31 -5.48
C ASN A 41 -14.48 34.53 -5.52
N ILE A 42 -15.06 34.69 -4.33
CA ILE A 42 -16.29 35.47 -4.20
C ILE A 42 -15.83 36.93 -4.22
N ASN A 43 -16.25 37.65 -5.26
CA ASN A 43 -15.99 39.08 -5.44
C ASN A 43 -16.40 39.89 -4.20
N THR A 44 -15.41 40.60 -3.68
CA THR A 44 -15.41 42.02 -3.28
C THR A 44 -16.60 42.53 -2.46
N ASP A 45 -16.39 42.67 -1.15
CA ASP A 45 -16.27 44.01 -0.54
C ASP A 45 -15.97 43.89 0.96
N SER A 46 -14.71 44.12 1.33
CA SER A 46 -14.38 44.60 2.67
C SER A 46 -13.17 45.50 2.53
N LYS A 47 -13.46 46.77 2.21
CA LYS A 47 -12.52 47.88 2.33
C LYS A 47 -11.81 47.82 3.69
N ASN A 48 -10.49 47.97 3.64
CA ASN A 48 -9.57 48.28 4.74
C ASN A 48 -9.64 47.34 5.95
N LEU A 49 -8.68 46.42 6.05
CA LEU A 49 -7.95 46.25 7.30
C LEU A 49 -6.48 45.95 6.98
N ILE A 50 -5.66 46.99 6.84
CA ILE A 50 -4.26 46.87 7.28
C ILE A 50 -4.38 46.74 8.81
N THR A 51 -4.62 45.52 9.27
CA THR A 51 -4.71 45.19 10.68
C THR A 51 -3.27 44.92 11.11
N THR A 52 -2.76 45.68 12.06
CA THR A 52 -1.44 45.44 12.61
C THR A 52 -1.41 44.07 13.31
N LYS A 53 -0.24 43.42 13.38
CA LYS A 53 -0.06 42.11 14.05
C LYS A 53 -0.70 42.07 15.44
N GLU A 54 -0.57 43.16 16.19
CA GLU A 54 -1.10 43.32 17.54
C GLU A 54 -2.64 43.32 17.60
N GLU A 55 -3.32 43.94 16.63
CA GLU A 55 -4.78 43.93 16.55
C GLU A 55 -5.33 42.55 16.20
N ILE A 56 -4.60 41.79 15.37
CA ILE A 56 -4.96 40.42 15.01
C ILE A 56 -4.91 39.52 16.25
N TYR A 57 -3.83 39.63 17.03
CA TYR A 57 -3.67 38.87 18.27
C TYR A 57 -4.71 39.21 19.33
N LYS A 58 -5.12 40.48 19.45
CA LYS A 58 -6.23 40.88 20.34
C LYS A 58 -7.59 40.28 19.93
N LYS A 59 -7.80 40.03 18.63
CA LYS A 59 -9.07 39.51 18.08
C LYS A 59 -9.18 37.99 18.16
N LEU A 60 -8.08 37.27 18.43
CA LEU A 60 -8.08 35.81 18.58
C LEU A 60 -8.79 35.40 19.86
N LYS A 61 -10.02 34.89 19.72
CA LYS A 61 -10.75 34.23 20.83
C LYS A 61 -10.31 32.77 20.88
N ILE A 62 -9.60 32.38 21.94
CA ILE A 62 -9.23 30.98 22.19
C ILE A 62 -10.44 30.31 22.87
N GLY A 63 -11.16 29.45 22.14
CA GLY A 63 -12.31 28.69 22.63
C GLY A 63 -11.97 27.25 23.02
N SER A 64 -12.97 26.46 23.46
CA SER A 64 -12.78 25.04 23.76
C SER A 64 -12.59 24.21 22.48
N PHE A 65 -11.72 23.20 22.56
CA PHE A 65 -11.26 22.36 21.43
C PHE A 65 -12.37 21.52 20.76
N SER A 66 -13.54 21.41 21.38
CA SER A 66 -14.59 20.44 21.06
C SER A 66 -15.33 20.71 19.74
N SER A 67 -15.09 21.82 19.05
CA SER A 67 -15.75 22.13 17.78
C SER A 67 -14.85 23.01 16.92
N TYR A 68 -14.17 22.43 15.93
CA TYR A 68 -13.29 23.14 14.99
C TYR A 68 -13.93 24.35 14.26
N ASN A 69 -15.23 24.62 14.46
CA ASN A 69 -15.95 25.81 14.01
C ASN A 69 -15.19 27.12 14.27
N TRP A 70 -14.47 27.22 15.39
CA TRP A 70 -13.69 28.42 15.69
C TRP A 70 -12.53 28.66 14.69
N LEU A 71 -11.94 27.60 14.11
CA LEU A 71 -10.95 27.70 13.03
C LEU A 71 -11.58 28.21 11.74
N ILE A 72 -12.80 27.75 11.44
CA ILE A 72 -13.57 28.20 10.27
C ILE A 72 -13.94 29.67 10.41
N ASP A 73 -14.39 30.10 11.59
CA ASP A 73 -14.73 31.50 11.87
C ASP A 73 -13.51 32.42 11.74
N ASN A 74 -12.36 31.99 12.27
CA ASN A 74 -11.10 32.72 12.14
C ASN A 74 -10.60 32.78 10.70
N TYR A 75 -10.76 31.69 9.92
CA TYR A 75 -10.43 31.71 8.50
C TYR A 75 -11.15 32.83 7.76
N GLN A 76 -12.48 32.97 7.96
CA GLN A 76 -13.26 34.01 7.27
C GLN A 76 -12.79 35.43 7.61
N ARG A 77 -12.34 35.65 8.84
CA ARG A 77 -11.83 36.95 9.30
C ARG A 77 -10.45 37.29 8.75
N PHE A 78 -9.62 36.28 8.51
CA PHE A 78 -8.20 36.44 8.24
C PHE A 78 -7.75 35.79 6.92
N LYS A 79 -8.67 35.53 5.98
CA LYS A 79 -8.34 34.93 4.68
C LYS A 79 -7.39 35.81 3.85
N ASN A 80 -7.53 37.13 3.94
CA ASN A 80 -6.87 38.09 3.07
C ASN A 80 -5.76 38.89 3.78
N ILE A 81 -4.80 38.18 4.37
CA ILE A 81 -3.64 38.84 4.99
C ILE A 81 -2.60 39.21 3.92
N PRO A 82 -2.00 40.42 3.97
CA PRO A 82 -0.85 40.76 3.15
C PRO A 82 0.33 39.80 3.37
N LEU A 83 1.10 39.55 2.31
CA LEU A 83 2.25 38.64 2.34
C LEU A 83 3.30 39.05 3.39
N GLU A 84 3.56 40.35 3.53
CA GLU A 84 4.52 40.89 4.51
C GLU A 84 4.11 40.53 5.94
N LEU A 85 2.83 40.71 6.25
CA LEU A 85 2.30 40.40 7.57
C LEU A 85 2.25 38.88 7.82
N GLU A 86 1.97 38.08 6.79
CA GLU A 86 2.07 36.62 6.84
C GLU A 86 3.49 36.16 7.22
N GLN A 87 4.52 36.78 6.64
CA GLN A 87 5.92 36.49 6.98
C GLN A 87 6.26 36.84 8.44
N GLU A 88 5.77 37.98 8.96
CA GLU A 88 5.94 38.34 10.38
C GLU A 88 5.25 37.36 11.33
N ILE A 89 4.02 36.96 11.02
CA ILE A 89 3.28 35.96 11.81
C ILE A 89 4.02 34.62 11.80
N ILE A 90 4.61 34.21 10.68
CA ILE A 90 5.37 32.95 10.62
C ILE A 90 6.64 33.03 11.46
N LYS A 91 7.34 34.19 11.50
CA LYS A 91 8.49 34.39 12.39
C LYS A 91 8.08 34.18 13.85
N ASP A 92 7.02 34.84 14.29
CA ASP A 92 6.47 34.66 15.65
C ASP A 92 6.09 33.21 15.93
N ALA A 93 5.45 32.54 14.97
CA ALA A 93 5.01 31.16 15.12
C ALA A 93 6.21 30.21 15.29
N LYS A 94 7.32 30.46 14.58
CA LYS A 94 8.58 29.74 14.74
C LYS A 94 9.27 30.01 16.08
N GLU A 95 9.15 31.23 16.60
CA GLU A 95 9.62 31.59 17.94
C GLU A 95 8.77 30.99 19.07
N GLY A 96 7.66 30.32 18.72
CA GLY A 96 6.81 29.60 19.67
C GLY A 96 5.54 30.35 20.09
N ASN A 97 5.22 31.48 19.45
CA ASN A 97 3.99 32.21 19.74
C ASN A 97 2.74 31.36 19.38
N PHE A 98 1.97 31.01 20.40
CA PHE A 98 0.78 30.17 20.26
C PHE A 98 -0.32 30.83 19.43
N GLN A 99 -0.52 32.14 19.59
CA GLN A 99 -1.53 32.89 18.84
C GLN A 99 -1.20 32.93 17.35
N ALA A 100 0.08 33.08 17.01
CA ALA A 100 0.57 33.05 15.63
C ALA A 100 0.36 31.67 14.98
N LYS A 101 0.69 30.58 15.70
CA LYS A 101 0.44 29.20 15.25
C LYS A 101 -1.04 28.95 14.98
N ILE A 102 -1.91 29.34 15.91
CA ILE A 102 -3.37 29.23 15.76
C ILE A 102 -3.87 29.95 14.51
N LEU A 103 -3.38 31.17 14.27
CA LEU A 103 -3.79 31.98 13.14
C LEU A 103 -3.43 31.29 11.82
N LEU A 104 -2.19 30.83 11.69
CA LEU A 104 -1.72 30.12 10.50
C LEU A 104 -2.49 28.81 10.27
N ILE A 105 -2.76 28.04 11.34
CA ILE A 105 -3.60 26.84 11.24
C ILE A 105 -5.01 27.21 10.76
N SER A 106 -5.60 28.30 11.25
CA SER A 106 -6.92 28.75 10.83
C SER A 106 -6.95 29.09 9.34
N ILE A 107 -5.92 29.76 8.82
CA ILE A 107 -5.77 30.07 7.38
C ILE A 107 -5.70 28.79 6.53
N ILE A 108 -5.00 27.78 7.04
CA ILE A 108 -4.76 26.52 6.33
C ILE A 108 -5.91 25.52 6.47
N PHE A 109 -6.73 25.65 7.50
CA PHE A 109 -7.76 24.67 7.84
C PHE A 109 -8.67 24.26 6.66
N PRO A 110 -9.14 25.16 5.78
CA PRO A 110 -9.94 24.76 4.62
C PRO A 110 -9.20 23.86 3.62
N PHE A 111 -7.87 24.03 3.49
CA PHE A 111 -7.05 23.16 2.66
C PHE A 111 -6.99 21.74 3.24
N ILE A 112 -6.90 21.60 4.57
CA ILE A 112 -6.97 20.30 5.25
C ILE A 112 -8.28 19.60 4.91
N ILE A 113 -9.42 20.28 5.07
CA ILE A 113 -10.75 19.73 4.77
C ILE A 113 -10.86 19.32 3.30
N LYS A 114 -10.35 20.15 2.38
CA LYS A 114 -10.39 19.90 0.94
C LYS A 114 -9.55 18.69 0.55
N ILE A 115 -8.32 18.61 1.06
CA ILE A 115 -7.42 17.49 0.80
C ILE A 115 -8.02 16.20 1.38
N TYR A 116 -8.52 16.26 2.61
CA TYR A 116 -9.24 15.16 3.24
C TYR A 116 -10.37 14.67 2.34
N LYS A 117 -11.30 15.55 1.90
CA LYS A 117 -12.41 15.21 0.98
C LYS A 117 -11.94 14.55 -0.31
N SER A 118 -10.78 14.96 -0.85
CA SER A 118 -10.20 14.36 -2.06
C SER A 118 -9.58 12.97 -1.86
N LEU A 119 -9.32 12.59 -0.62
CA LEU A 119 -8.69 11.32 -0.22
C LEU A 119 -9.68 10.28 0.28
N ILE A 120 -10.94 10.64 0.57
CA ILE A 120 -11.90 9.79 1.30
C ILE A 120 -12.13 8.45 0.59
N GLY A 121 -11.58 7.40 1.21
CA GLY A 121 -12.18 6.07 1.36
C GLY A 121 -12.89 5.99 2.73
N LYS A 122 -13.87 5.11 2.87
CA LYS A 122 -14.94 5.16 3.89
C LYS A 122 -14.56 4.75 5.35
N ASN A 123 -13.30 4.78 5.76
CA ASN A 123 -12.87 3.93 6.89
C ASN A 123 -12.39 4.66 8.16
N LEU A 124 -12.16 5.97 8.15
CA LEU A 124 -11.60 6.72 9.29
C LEU A 124 -12.51 7.86 9.75
N GLU A 125 -12.45 8.16 11.05
CA GLU A 125 -13.25 9.22 11.64
C GLU A 125 -12.72 10.59 11.17
N TYR A 126 -13.63 11.53 10.91
CA TYR A 126 -13.29 12.87 10.46
C TYR A 126 -12.28 13.57 11.40
N SER A 127 -12.43 13.37 12.71
CA SER A 127 -11.60 13.96 13.76
C SER A 127 -10.13 13.54 13.65
N GLU A 128 -9.86 12.28 13.32
CA GLU A 128 -8.51 11.73 13.19
C GLU A 128 -7.73 12.40 12.04
N TYR A 129 -8.32 12.49 10.85
CA TYR A 129 -7.68 13.18 9.73
C TYR A 129 -7.45 14.67 10.02
N ILE A 130 -8.40 15.34 10.67
CA ILE A 130 -8.24 16.75 11.00
C ILE A 130 -7.06 16.94 11.97
N SER A 131 -6.97 16.11 13.01
CA SER A 131 -5.87 16.19 13.98
C SER A 131 -4.49 16.00 13.33
N GLU A 132 -4.38 15.01 12.44
CA GLU A 132 -3.17 14.71 11.69
C GLU A 132 -2.82 15.82 10.69
N GLY A 133 -3.81 16.38 10.00
CA GLY A 133 -3.61 17.53 9.11
C GLY A 133 -3.14 18.78 9.85
N ILE A 134 -3.65 19.03 11.07
CA ILE A 134 -3.20 20.14 11.93
C ILE A 134 -1.76 19.89 12.38
N ALA A 135 -1.40 18.66 12.76
CA ALA A 135 -0.03 18.30 13.12
C ALA A 135 0.95 18.52 11.96
N ALA A 136 0.57 18.12 10.74
CA ALA A 136 1.37 18.36 9.55
C ALA A 136 1.52 19.85 9.22
N ALA A 137 0.47 20.66 9.43
CA ALA A 137 0.55 22.11 9.26
C ALA A 137 1.52 22.74 10.26
N LEU A 138 1.52 22.28 11.52
CA LEU A 138 2.49 22.73 12.52
C LEU A 138 3.93 22.39 12.13
N GLU A 139 4.18 21.16 11.65
CA GLU A 139 5.50 20.77 11.16
C GLU A 139 5.92 21.61 9.93
N ALA A 140 4.97 21.94 9.06
CA ALA A 140 5.21 22.83 7.94
C ALA A 140 5.62 24.24 8.40
N ILE A 141 5.01 24.79 9.45
CA ILE A 141 5.39 26.10 10.01
C ILE A 141 6.86 26.09 10.43
N GLU A 142 7.31 25.05 11.15
CA GLU A 142 8.67 24.98 11.67
C GLU A 142 9.71 24.93 10.53
N ARG A 143 9.42 24.14 9.49
CA ARG A 143 10.33 23.90 8.36
C ARG A 143 10.22 24.91 7.22
N PHE A 144 9.23 25.81 7.22
CA PHE A 144 9.02 26.76 6.13
C PHE A 144 10.17 27.78 6.02
N ASP A 145 10.76 27.94 4.85
CA ASP A 145 11.81 28.94 4.64
C ASP A 145 11.22 30.23 4.05
N LEU A 146 11.38 31.32 4.80
CA LEU A 146 10.88 32.66 4.47
C LEU A 146 11.65 33.31 3.31
N SER A 147 12.78 32.76 2.90
CA SER A 147 13.57 33.28 1.77
C SER A 147 12.85 33.07 0.43
N TYR A 148 12.05 32.01 0.32
CA TYR A 148 11.19 31.75 -0.82
C TYR A 148 9.97 32.66 -0.68
N ASN A 149 9.90 33.73 -1.46
CA ASN A 149 8.81 34.70 -1.46
C ASN A 149 7.48 34.12 -2.01
N VAL A 150 6.99 33.06 -1.39
CA VAL A 150 5.80 32.28 -1.75
C VAL A 150 4.84 32.26 -0.56
N ARG A 151 3.55 32.01 -0.84
CA ARG A 151 2.53 31.86 0.22
C ARG A 151 2.82 30.62 1.06
N PHE A 152 2.54 30.68 2.35
CA PHE A 152 2.70 29.52 3.23
C PHE A 152 1.72 28.41 2.85
N SER A 153 0.52 28.75 2.37
CA SER A 153 -0.48 27.79 1.87
C SER A 153 0.11 26.83 0.84
N THR A 154 0.91 27.34 -0.10
CA THR A 154 1.54 26.54 -1.16
C THR A 154 2.45 25.45 -0.60
N TYR A 155 3.24 25.78 0.43
CA TYR A 155 4.14 24.83 1.07
C TYR A 155 3.41 23.87 2.03
N ALA A 156 2.54 24.41 2.89
CA ALA A 156 1.80 23.65 3.88
C ALA A 156 0.90 22.58 3.24
N THR A 157 0.31 22.89 2.08
CA THR A 157 -0.51 21.93 1.32
C THR A 157 0.25 20.65 0.99
N TYR A 158 1.55 20.73 0.67
CA TYR A 158 2.37 19.53 0.41
C TYR A 158 2.52 18.65 1.65
N TRP A 159 2.83 19.27 2.81
CA TRP A 159 2.98 18.57 4.09
C TRP A 159 1.68 17.91 4.52
N ILE A 160 0.58 18.65 4.44
CA ILE A 160 -0.76 18.15 4.77
C ILE A 160 -1.13 16.99 3.85
N TYR A 161 -0.96 17.15 2.54
CA TYR A 161 -1.25 16.06 1.60
C TYR A 161 -0.43 14.82 1.92
N HIS A 162 0.88 14.97 2.17
CA HIS A 162 1.75 13.85 2.45
C HIS A 162 1.35 13.11 3.74
N SER A 163 1.11 13.85 4.81
CA SER A 163 0.70 13.29 6.10
C SER A 163 -0.67 12.60 6.00
N LEU A 164 -1.69 13.28 5.45
CA LEU A 164 -3.02 12.68 5.28
C LEU A 164 -2.98 11.45 4.35
N PHE A 165 -2.19 11.49 3.29
CA PHE A 165 -2.00 10.34 2.39
C PHE A 165 -1.35 9.15 3.10
N LYS A 166 -0.35 9.40 3.94
CA LYS A 166 0.34 8.36 4.74
C LYS A 166 -0.59 7.77 5.78
N THR A 167 -1.39 8.58 6.45
CA THR A 167 -2.39 8.13 7.43
C THR A 167 -3.45 7.30 6.75
N ASN A 168 -3.98 7.77 5.62
CA ASN A 168 -4.90 6.99 4.82
C ASN A 168 -4.30 5.62 4.44
N TYR A 169 -3.07 5.59 3.96
CA TYR A 169 -2.36 4.34 3.64
C TYR A 169 -2.21 3.37 4.82
N ASN A 170 -1.94 3.89 6.02
CA ASN A 170 -1.76 3.07 7.23
C ASN A 170 -3.07 2.44 7.72
N HIS A 171 -4.20 3.13 7.56
CA HIS A 171 -5.50 2.70 8.07
C HIS A 171 -6.39 2.02 7.02
N ASP A 172 -6.27 2.38 5.75
CA ASP A 172 -7.09 1.86 4.65
C ASP A 172 -6.88 0.36 4.38
N ASN A 173 -5.71 -0.17 4.75
CA ASN A 173 -5.24 -1.45 4.27
C ASN A 173 -4.95 -2.40 5.44
N PRO A 174 -5.88 -3.32 5.75
CA PRO A 174 -5.63 -4.39 6.70
C PRO A 174 -4.46 -5.29 6.23
N LEU A 175 -4.33 -5.46 4.91
CA LEU A 175 -3.15 -6.04 4.27
C LEU A 175 -2.17 -4.95 3.83
N LYS A 176 -1.04 -4.82 4.52
CA LYS A 176 0.00 -3.84 4.19
C LYS A 176 0.61 -4.09 2.80
N VAL A 177 0.18 -3.29 1.82
CA VAL A 177 0.84 -3.19 0.51
C VAL A 177 1.91 -2.10 0.55
N PRO A 178 3.01 -2.17 -0.22
CA PRO A 178 4.00 -1.08 -0.27
C PRO A 178 3.42 0.27 -0.72
N LEU A 179 3.91 1.37 -0.13
CA LEU A 179 3.45 2.75 -0.39
C LEU A 179 3.47 3.13 -1.89
N SER A 180 4.50 2.70 -2.62
CA SER A 180 4.61 2.96 -4.06
C SER A 180 3.44 2.35 -4.85
N ILE A 181 3.08 1.11 -4.53
CA ILE A 181 1.98 0.38 -5.17
C ILE A 181 0.64 1.04 -4.83
N TYR A 182 0.45 1.43 -3.56
CA TYR A 182 -0.74 2.16 -3.13
C TYR A 182 -0.89 3.52 -3.85
N ALA A 183 0.21 4.26 -4.00
CA ALA A 183 0.22 5.53 -4.72
C ALA A 183 -0.09 5.38 -6.21
N GLU A 184 0.45 4.35 -6.87
CA GLU A 184 0.09 4.02 -8.25
C GLU A 184 -1.40 3.67 -8.38
N HIS A 185 -1.92 2.85 -7.45
CA HIS A 185 -3.33 2.49 -7.42
C HIS A 185 -4.25 3.71 -7.28
N GLN A 186 -3.99 4.57 -6.30
CA GLN A 186 -4.80 5.77 -6.05
C GLN A 186 -4.81 6.71 -7.26
N LYS A 187 -3.68 6.85 -7.97
CA LYS A 187 -3.61 7.66 -9.20
C LYS A 187 -4.54 7.11 -10.29
N ILE A 188 -4.62 5.79 -10.44
CA ILE A 188 -5.47 5.14 -11.44
C ILE A 188 -6.94 5.31 -11.07
N VAL A 189 -7.32 5.02 -9.83
CA VAL A 189 -8.71 5.17 -9.35
C VAL A 189 -9.20 6.61 -9.52
N LYS A 190 -8.40 7.60 -9.12
CA LYS A 190 -8.73 9.01 -9.31
C LYS A 190 -8.92 9.37 -10.78
N THR A 191 -8.08 8.83 -11.66
CA THR A 191 -8.20 9.06 -13.10
C THR A 191 -9.46 8.43 -13.68
N ILE A 192 -9.78 7.19 -13.29
CA ILE A 192 -11.01 6.52 -13.70
C ILE A 192 -12.20 7.37 -13.28
N ASN A 193 -12.33 7.72 -12.00
CA ASN A 193 -13.44 8.53 -11.50
C ASN A 193 -13.55 9.88 -12.23
N TYR A 194 -12.43 10.55 -12.50
CA TYR A 194 -12.41 11.81 -13.25
C TYR A 194 -12.94 11.63 -14.69
N LEU A 195 -12.47 10.58 -15.39
CA LEU A 195 -12.90 10.30 -16.76
C LEU A 195 -14.36 9.84 -16.80
N GLU A 196 -14.81 9.05 -15.82
CA GLU A 196 -16.19 8.59 -15.71
C GLU A 196 -17.14 9.79 -15.53
N ASN A 197 -16.79 10.73 -14.65
CA ASN A 197 -17.54 11.97 -14.47
C ASN A 197 -17.50 12.87 -15.71
N LYS A 198 -16.37 12.92 -16.42
CA LYS A 198 -16.21 13.76 -17.62
C LYS A 198 -17.03 13.24 -18.80
N TYR A 199 -17.08 11.93 -18.99
CA TYR A 199 -17.74 11.29 -20.13
C TYR A 199 -19.10 10.68 -19.80
N ASN A 200 -19.55 10.76 -18.53
CA ASN A 200 -20.79 10.15 -18.02
C ASN A 200 -20.96 8.69 -18.44
N ARG A 201 -19.86 7.93 -18.48
CA ARG A 201 -19.84 6.50 -18.81
C ARG A 201 -18.77 5.79 -18.01
N LYS A 202 -18.90 4.47 -17.87
CA LYS A 202 -17.81 3.65 -17.32
C LYS A 202 -16.58 3.71 -18.23
N ILE A 203 -15.41 3.82 -17.61
CA ILE A 203 -14.12 3.96 -18.29
C ILE A 203 -13.34 2.67 -18.13
N SER A 204 -12.71 2.21 -19.21
CA SER A 204 -11.88 1.01 -19.15
C SER A 204 -10.50 1.32 -18.54
N LEU A 205 -9.84 0.30 -17.99
CA LEU A 205 -8.47 0.45 -17.50
C LEU A 205 -7.52 0.95 -18.59
N GLU A 206 -7.72 0.46 -19.81
CA GLU A 206 -6.92 0.79 -20.98
C GLU A 206 -7.00 2.28 -21.29
N GLU A 207 -8.21 2.85 -21.29
CA GLU A 207 -8.44 4.29 -21.50
C GLU A 207 -7.81 5.14 -20.39
N ALA A 208 -7.91 4.70 -19.12
CA ALA A 208 -7.33 5.42 -18.00
C ALA A 208 -5.80 5.44 -18.05
N ILE A 209 -5.17 4.32 -18.39
CA ILE A 209 -3.72 4.19 -18.56
C ILE A 209 -3.25 5.00 -19.76
N GLU A 210 -3.98 4.94 -20.87
CA GLU A 210 -3.69 5.74 -22.04
C GLU A 210 -3.70 7.23 -21.67
N TYR A 211 -4.71 7.72 -20.96
CA TYR A 211 -4.77 9.11 -20.52
C TYR A 211 -3.61 9.51 -19.59
N LEU A 212 -3.26 8.65 -18.63
CA LEU A 212 -2.18 8.93 -17.66
C LEU A 212 -0.80 8.97 -18.31
N TYR A 213 -0.51 8.00 -19.18
CA TYR A 213 0.83 7.75 -19.68
C TYR A 213 1.02 8.18 -21.14
N LYS A 214 0.03 8.84 -21.76
CA LYS A 214 0.10 9.33 -23.14
C LYS A 214 1.40 10.07 -23.42
N ASP A 215 1.69 11.09 -22.61
CA ASP A 215 2.84 11.97 -22.80
C ASP A 215 4.18 11.29 -22.51
N SER A 216 4.20 10.31 -21.59
CA SER A 216 5.42 9.56 -21.29
C SER A 216 5.75 8.54 -22.37
N ILE A 217 4.75 7.77 -22.81
CA ILE A 217 4.92 6.72 -23.83
C ILE A 217 5.26 7.35 -25.18
N THR A 218 4.57 8.44 -25.55
CA THR A 218 4.87 9.15 -26.81
C THR A 218 6.30 9.68 -26.83
N LYS A 219 6.79 10.27 -25.73
CA LYS A 219 8.18 10.75 -25.64
C LYS A 219 9.22 9.63 -25.67
N GLU A 220 8.96 8.51 -25.02
CA GLU A 220 9.84 7.33 -25.03
C GLU A 220 9.97 6.76 -26.45
N LEU A 221 8.84 6.53 -27.13
CA LEU A 221 8.81 5.99 -28.48
C LEU A 221 9.40 6.93 -29.55
N LEU A 222 9.37 8.25 -29.32
CA LEU A 222 9.98 9.24 -30.21
C LEU A 222 11.50 9.36 -30.03
N GLN A 223 12.05 8.87 -28.91
CA GLN A 223 13.50 8.87 -28.65
C GLN A 223 14.20 7.63 -29.21
N GLU A 224 13.48 6.52 -29.38
CA GLU A 224 13.99 5.22 -29.84
C GLU A 224 14.10 5.09 -31.37
N GLU A 225 14.65 6.11 -32.04
CA GLU A 225 14.87 6.23 -33.51
C GLU A 225 13.68 6.81 -34.32
N ASN A 226 14.04 7.41 -35.47
CA ASN A 226 13.31 8.10 -36.57
C ASN A 226 11.85 7.67 -36.89
N ILE A 227 11.01 7.52 -35.88
CA ILE A 227 9.61 7.12 -36.01
C ILE A 227 8.77 8.37 -35.86
N THR A 228 8.00 8.68 -36.89
CA THR A 228 7.03 9.77 -36.84
C THR A 228 5.73 9.27 -36.20
N PRO A 229 4.97 10.13 -35.48
CA PRO A 229 3.73 9.73 -34.82
C PRO A 229 2.67 9.06 -35.70
N ASN A 230 2.78 9.22 -37.03
CA ASN A 230 1.83 8.67 -37.99
C ASN A 230 2.23 7.29 -38.55
N ASP A 231 3.41 6.79 -38.21
CA ASP A 231 3.90 5.49 -38.69
C ASP A 231 3.10 4.32 -38.12
N GLN A 232 2.83 3.31 -38.95
CA GLN A 232 2.15 2.08 -38.50
C GLN A 232 2.94 1.36 -37.39
N ILE A 233 4.27 1.48 -37.43
CA ILE A 233 5.19 0.94 -36.41
C ILE A 233 4.94 1.62 -35.05
N PHE A 234 4.76 2.95 -35.04
CA PHE A 234 4.44 3.70 -33.83
C PHE A 234 3.13 3.21 -33.22
N LYS A 235 2.05 3.13 -34.02
CA LYS A 235 0.73 2.68 -33.54
C LYS A 235 0.79 1.26 -32.95
N LYS A 236 1.52 0.35 -33.58
CA LYS A 236 1.69 -1.04 -33.10
C LYS A 236 2.48 -1.09 -31.79
N ARG A 237 3.60 -0.37 -31.69
CA ARG A 237 4.42 -0.30 -30.46
C ARG A 237 3.69 0.39 -29.31
N TYR A 238 2.99 1.49 -29.61
CA TYR A 238 2.16 2.22 -28.64
C TYR A 238 1.09 1.32 -28.02
N LYS A 239 0.35 0.59 -28.85
CA LYS A 239 -0.67 -0.37 -28.38
C LYS A 239 -0.06 -1.51 -27.56
N ALA A 240 1.12 -2.01 -27.95
CA ALA A 240 1.83 -3.04 -27.19
C ALA A 240 2.25 -2.55 -25.80
N LYS A 241 2.80 -1.33 -25.71
CA LYS A 241 3.21 -0.72 -24.43
C LYS A 241 2.02 -0.45 -23.52
N ILE A 242 0.89 0.03 -24.06
CA ILE A 242 -0.35 0.16 -23.29
C ILE A 242 -0.78 -1.20 -22.75
N LYS A 243 -0.79 -2.24 -23.59
CA LYS A 243 -1.17 -3.59 -23.16
C LYS A 243 -0.27 -4.12 -22.04
N GLU A 244 1.03 -3.89 -22.11
CA GLU A 244 1.97 -4.22 -21.04
C GLU A 244 1.62 -3.50 -19.73
N LEU A 245 1.41 -2.18 -19.78
CA LEU A 245 1.03 -1.39 -18.60
C LEU A 245 -0.32 -1.83 -18.03
N VAL A 246 -1.29 -2.14 -18.87
CA VAL A 246 -2.60 -2.70 -18.49
C VAL A 246 -2.41 -4.00 -17.73
N THR A 247 -1.54 -4.90 -18.17
CA THR A 247 -1.28 -6.14 -17.41
C THR A 247 -0.63 -5.85 -16.06
N LYS A 248 0.35 -4.94 -15.99
CA LYS A 248 0.98 -4.51 -14.73
C LYS A 248 -0.06 -3.94 -13.75
N TYR A 249 -0.83 -2.96 -14.19
CA TYR A 249 -1.78 -2.24 -13.34
C TYR A 249 -3.04 -3.05 -13.03
N SER A 250 -3.42 -4.01 -13.88
CA SER A 250 -4.48 -4.98 -13.55
C SER A 250 -4.10 -5.85 -12.34
N LYS A 251 -2.83 -6.24 -12.21
CA LYS A 251 -2.34 -6.97 -11.03
C LYS A 251 -2.39 -6.09 -9.79
N ILE A 252 -1.97 -4.83 -9.92
CA ILE A 252 -2.02 -3.85 -8.83
C ILE A 252 -3.46 -3.62 -8.37
N LEU A 253 -4.42 -3.49 -9.29
CA LEU A 253 -5.84 -3.36 -8.96
C LEU A 253 -6.45 -4.60 -8.33
N LYS A 254 -6.00 -5.79 -8.75
CA LYS A 254 -6.42 -7.03 -8.08
C LYS A 254 -5.88 -7.07 -6.65
N LEU A 255 -4.63 -6.69 -6.44
CA LEU A 255 -4.01 -6.60 -5.10
C LEU A 255 -4.67 -5.54 -4.22
N SER A 256 -5.18 -4.46 -4.80
CA SER A 256 -5.85 -3.41 -4.03
C SER A 256 -7.35 -3.66 -3.85
N ASN A 257 -8.02 -4.43 -4.71
CA ASN A 257 -9.43 -4.81 -4.55
C ASN A 257 -9.68 -5.69 -3.32
N TYR A 258 -8.62 -6.24 -2.70
CA TYR A 258 -8.67 -6.81 -1.35
C TYR A 258 -8.97 -5.75 -0.26
N LYS A 259 -9.09 -4.47 -0.60
CA LYS A 259 -9.53 -3.38 0.30
C LYS A 259 -10.91 -3.59 0.91
N ILE A 260 -11.78 -4.33 0.24
CA ILE A 260 -13.13 -4.58 0.74
C ILE A 260 -13.07 -5.91 1.46
N GLU A 261 -12.61 -5.88 2.69
CA GLU A 261 -12.83 -6.99 3.59
C GLU A 261 -14.33 -7.12 3.81
N ILE A 262 -14.82 -8.33 3.56
CA ILE A 262 -16.18 -8.70 3.93
C ILE A 262 -16.04 -9.29 5.32
N SER A 263 -16.76 -8.72 6.28
CA SER A 263 -16.71 -9.27 7.63
C SER A 263 -17.31 -10.66 7.60
N LEU A 264 -16.67 -11.61 8.28
CA LEU A 264 -17.21 -12.96 8.43
C LEU A 264 -18.56 -12.96 9.15
N GLN A 265 -18.81 -11.92 9.94
CA GLN A 265 -20.06 -11.72 10.69
C GLN A 265 -21.14 -11.00 9.87
N ASP A 266 -20.84 -10.57 8.64
CA ASP A 266 -21.85 -9.95 7.80
C ASP A 266 -23.00 -10.93 7.51
N VAL A 267 -24.23 -10.51 7.79
CA VAL A 267 -25.43 -11.31 7.52
C VAL A 267 -25.79 -11.14 6.05
N LYS A 268 -25.64 -12.21 5.25
CA LYS A 268 -25.96 -12.17 3.82
C LYS A 268 -27.46 -12.24 3.52
N TYR A 269 -28.23 -12.88 4.39
CA TYR A 269 -29.68 -13.07 4.22
C TYR A 269 -30.40 -12.79 5.55
N SER A 270 -31.38 -11.90 5.51
CA SER A 270 -32.18 -11.48 6.68
C SER A 270 -32.93 -12.62 7.35
N ASP A 271 -33.21 -13.70 6.61
CA ASP A 271 -34.25 -14.66 7.01
C ASP A 271 -33.71 -15.83 7.84
N SER A 272 -32.39 -16.07 7.84
CA SER A 272 -31.80 -17.24 8.50
C SER A 272 -30.77 -16.93 9.58
N GLY A 273 -30.44 -15.65 9.82
CA GLY A 273 -29.41 -15.24 10.79
C GLY A 273 -28.01 -15.82 10.54
N ARG A 274 -27.76 -16.39 9.36
CA ARG A 274 -26.50 -17.01 8.99
C ARG A 274 -25.50 -15.96 8.56
N THR A 275 -24.27 -16.10 9.03
CA THR A 275 -23.17 -15.18 8.73
C THR A 275 -22.36 -15.70 7.52
N VAL A 276 -21.40 -14.92 7.04
CA VAL A 276 -20.47 -15.37 5.99
C VAL A 276 -19.59 -16.53 6.49
N GLU A 277 -19.25 -16.53 7.78
CA GLU A 277 -18.46 -17.58 8.43
C GLU A 277 -19.04 -18.98 8.22
N ASP A 278 -20.36 -19.12 8.36
CA ASP A 278 -21.08 -20.39 8.24
C ASP A 278 -20.94 -21.05 6.86
N TYR A 279 -20.58 -20.29 5.82
CA TYR A 279 -20.42 -20.78 4.45
C TYR A 279 -18.98 -21.12 4.08
N ILE A 280 -18.00 -20.81 4.93
CA ILE A 280 -16.59 -21.03 4.63
C ILE A 280 -16.20 -22.44 5.07
N GLU A 281 -15.79 -23.26 4.10
CA GLU A 281 -15.25 -24.58 4.36
C GLU A 281 -13.90 -24.50 5.09
N ASN A 282 -13.77 -25.24 6.20
CA ASN A 282 -12.48 -25.42 6.86
C ASN A 282 -11.65 -26.47 6.12
N LYS A 283 -10.65 -26.01 5.37
CA LYS A 283 -9.71 -26.88 4.63
C LYS A 283 -8.47 -27.28 5.42
N VAL A 284 -8.27 -26.69 6.60
CA VAL A 284 -7.09 -26.94 7.43
C VAL A 284 -7.31 -28.14 8.35
N GLU A 285 -8.52 -28.26 8.88
CA GLU A 285 -8.86 -29.42 9.70
C GLU A 285 -9.16 -30.63 8.82
N GLU A 286 -8.49 -31.73 9.13
CA GLU A 286 -8.81 -33.01 8.53
C GLU A 286 -10.14 -33.50 9.10
N GLY A 287 -11.08 -33.82 8.21
CA GLY A 287 -12.36 -34.36 8.62
C GLY A 287 -12.21 -35.64 9.47
N PRO A 288 -13.23 -35.97 10.28
CA PRO A 288 -13.18 -37.13 11.19
C PRO A 288 -12.90 -38.45 10.47
N GLU A 289 -13.37 -38.59 9.22
CA GLU A 289 -13.09 -39.73 8.36
C GLU A 289 -11.58 -39.85 8.04
N ASN A 290 -10.93 -38.75 7.69
CA ASN A 290 -9.50 -38.73 7.40
C ASN A 290 -8.66 -39.03 8.66
N LEU A 291 -9.07 -38.49 9.81
CA LEU A 291 -8.44 -38.79 11.11
C LEU A 291 -8.57 -40.28 11.46
N TYR A 292 -9.77 -40.85 11.30
CA TYR A 292 -9.99 -42.28 11.51
C TYR A 292 -9.12 -43.11 10.57
N ASN A 293 -9.12 -42.80 9.28
CA ASN A 293 -8.33 -43.49 8.26
C ASN A 293 -6.83 -43.48 8.57
N LYS A 294 -6.29 -42.35 9.04
CA LYS A 294 -4.89 -42.27 9.51
C LYS A 294 -4.62 -43.11 10.75
N SER A 295 -5.52 -43.08 11.74
CA SER A 295 -5.37 -43.86 12.96
C SER A 295 -5.45 -45.37 12.69
N PHE A 296 -6.37 -45.78 11.81
CA PHE A 296 -6.57 -47.15 11.36
C PHE A 296 -5.37 -47.66 10.57
N LEU A 297 -4.77 -46.81 9.72
CA LEU A 297 -3.53 -47.13 9.05
C LEU A 297 -2.38 -47.37 10.02
N LYS A 298 -2.20 -46.47 10.97
CA LYS A 298 -1.12 -46.57 11.96
C LYS A 298 -1.23 -47.88 12.72
N SER A 299 -2.44 -48.27 13.13
CA SER A 299 -2.65 -49.55 13.82
C SER A 299 -2.38 -50.75 12.92
N LYS A 300 -2.85 -50.74 11.67
CA LYS A 300 -2.58 -51.83 10.70
C LYS A 300 -1.10 -51.97 10.37
N ILE A 301 -0.39 -50.87 10.12
CA ILE A 301 1.06 -50.89 9.85
C ILE A 301 1.81 -51.45 11.05
N LEU A 302 1.44 -51.06 12.27
CA LEU A 302 2.03 -51.60 13.50
C LEU A 302 1.74 -53.10 13.67
N GLU A 303 0.55 -53.57 13.31
CA GLU A 303 0.19 -54.99 13.28
C GLU A 303 1.13 -55.76 12.33
N TYR A 304 1.27 -55.33 11.07
CA TYR A 304 2.16 -55.99 10.11
C TYR A 304 3.64 -55.96 10.53
N ILE A 305 4.11 -54.84 11.09
CA ILE A 305 5.47 -54.72 11.64
C ILE A 305 5.67 -55.73 12.77
N ASN A 306 4.70 -55.88 13.68
CA ASN A 306 4.80 -56.80 14.80
C ASN A 306 4.76 -58.27 14.40
N THR A 307 3.99 -58.61 13.35
CA THR A 307 3.81 -59.98 12.88
C THR A 307 4.96 -60.49 11.99
N TYR A 308 5.50 -59.66 11.09
CA TYR A 308 6.40 -60.12 10.01
C TYR A 308 7.87 -59.70 10.15
N LEU A 309 8.18 -58.77 11.04
CA LEU A 309 9.55 -58.33 11.29
C LEU A 309 10.09 -58.92 12.59
N GLU A 310 11.41 -59.12 12.63
CA GLU A 310 12.14 -59.45 13.85
C GLU A 310 12.35 -58.19 14.70
N ASP A 311 12.61 -58.33 16.01
CA ASP A 311 12.69 -57.17 16.91
C ASP A 311 13.78 -56.15 16.50
N GLU A 312 14.91 -56.63 15.96
CA GLU A 312 15.96 -55.78 15.38
C GLU A 312 15.46 -54.97 14.17
N GLU A 313 14.66 -55.61 13.31
CA GLU A 313 14.10 -55.00 12.10
C GLU A 313 12.97 -54.01 12.43
N LYS A 314 12.14 -54.31 13.45
CA LYS A 314 11.09 -53.43 13.98
C LYS A 314 11.69 -52.13 14.49
N LEU A 315 12.74 -52.21 15.31
CA LEU A 315 13.40 -51.03 15.89
C LEU A 315 13.89 -50.07 14.80
N LEU A 316 14.54 -50.61 13.77
CA LEU A 316 15.08 -49.83 12.66
C LEU A 316 13.97 -49.20 11.81
N ILE A 317 12.90 -49.94 11.47
CA ILE A 317 11.80 -49.40 10.66
C ILE A 317 11.01 -48.33 11.41
N VAL A 318 10.61 -48.60 12.65
CA VAL A 318 9.82 -47.65 13.45
C VAL A 318 10.60 -46.36 13.69
N SER A 319 11.91 -46.45 13.94
CA SER A 319 12.76 -45.28 14.20
C SER A 319 13.18 -44.55 12.92
N SER A 320 13.32 -45.26 11.80
CA SER A 320 13.65 -44.63 10.51
C SER A 320 12.50 -43.78 9.96
N PHE A 321 11.25 -44.20 10.19
CA PHE A 321 10.07 -43.51 9.67
C PHE A 321 9.28 -42.73 10.73
N GLY A 322 9.65 -42.83 12.01
CA GLY A 322 9.00 -42.07 13.07
C GLY A 322 7.57 -42.52 13.39
N ILE A 323 7.24 -43.80 13.16
CA ILE A 323 5.85 -44.34 13.19
C ILE A 323 5.18 -44.22 14.57
N LEU A 324 5.94 -43.95 15.64
CA LEU A 324 5.45 -43.72 17.00
C LEU A 324 5.54 -42.23 17.43
N ASP A 325 5.21 -41.31 16.51
CA ASP A 325 5.21 -39.86 16.74
C ASP A 325 6.58 -39.30 17.14
N LYS A 326 7.66 -39.98 16.70
CA LYS A 326 9.04 -39.51 16.81
C LYS A 326 9.49 -38.94 15.49
N ARG A 327 10.44 -38.01 15.50
CA ARG A 327 11.11 -37.58 14.27
C ARG A 327 11.78 -38.79 13.60
N PRO A 328 11.77 -38.90 12.26
CA PRO A 328 12.55 -39.91 11.56
C PRO A 328 14.04 -39.70 11.88
N LEU A 329 14.74 -40.79 12.18
CA LEU A 329 16.16 -40.77 12.49
C LEU A 329 17.03 -40.98 11.24
N ASN A 330 18.17 -40.31 11.21
CA ASN A 330 19.15 -40.48 10.14
C ASN A 330 19.92 -41.81 10.29
N LEU A 331 20.54 -42.29 9.21
CA LEU A 331 21.33 -43.54 9.23
C LEU A 331 22.44 -43.58 10.30
N ASN A 332 23.02 -42.42 10.64
CA ASN A 332 24.02 -42.31 11.72
C ASN A 332 23.37 -42.51 13.09
N GLU A 333 22.26 -41.80 13.33
CA GLU A 333 21.51 -41.88 14.59
C GLU A 333 20.92 -43.27 14.79
N LEU A 334 20.46 -43.91 13.70
CA LEU A 334 20.01 -45.31 13.71
C LEU A 334 21.16 -46.27 14.05
N SER A 335 22.38 -45.97 13.60
CA SER A 335 23.57 -46.78 13.94
C SER A 335 23.93 -46.70 15.41
N GLU A 336 23.84 -45.51 15.99
CA GLU A 336 24.09 -45.26 17.41
C GLU A 336 22.98 -45.88 18.27
N LEU A 337 21.73 -45.76 17.83
CA LEU A 337 20.57 -46.37 18.49
C LEU A 337 20.67 -47.90 18.47
N TYR A 338 21.02 -48.50 17.34
CA TYR A 338 21.21 -49.95 17.23
C TYR A 338 22.37 -50.43 18.12
N PHE A 339 23.48 -49.68 18.18
CA PHE A 339 24.60 -49.99 19.07
C PHE A 339 24.19 -49.91 20.56
N THR A 340 23.42 -48.91 20.94
CA THR A 340 22.93 -48.73 22.32
C THR A 340 22.03 -49.88 22.77
N VAL A 341 21.16 -50.38 21.88
CA VAL A 341 20.17 -51.41 22.22
C VAL A 341 20.74 -52.84 22.13
N TYR A 342 21.56 -53.13 21.11
CA TYR A 342 22.05 -54.50 20.83
C TYR A 342 23.55 -54.69 21.06
N GLY A 343 24.29 -53.64 21.46
CA GLY A 343 25.73 -53.70 21.72
C GLY A 343 26.61 -53.92 20.47
N LYS A 344 26.01 -53.94 19.26
CA LYS A 344 26.68 -54.24 17.99
C LYS A 344 26.79 -52.99 17.13
N LYS A 345 28.01 -52.62 16.73
CA LYS A 345 28.23 -51.45 15.86
C LYS A 345 28.08 -51.88 14.40
N LEU A 346 27.03 -51.39 13.73
CA LEU A 346 26.81 -51.61 12.31
C LEU A 346 27.32 -50.42 11.49
N SER A 347 27.67 -50.66 10.21
CA SER A 347 27.93 -49.57 9.27
C SER A 347 26.62 -48.97 8.76
N LYS A 348 26.67 -47.72 8.30
CA LYS A 348 25.51 -47.03 7.69
C LYS A 348 24.91 -47.83 6.54
N GLU A 349 25.78 -48.41 5.71
CA GLU A 349 25.37 -49.23 4.58
C GLU A 349 24.70 -50.53 5.03
N ARG A 350 25.19 -51.12 6.13
CA ARG A 350 24.56 -52.31 6.69
C ARG A 350 23.16 -52.03 7.24
N ILE A 351 22.95 -50.87 7.86
CA ILE A 351 21.63 -50.43 8.34
C ILE A 351 20.69 -50.20 7.15
N ARG A 352 21.17 -49.55 6.08
CA ARG A 352 20.41 -49.36 4.84
C ARG A 352 19.98 -50.70 4.24
N GLN A 353 20.88 -51.69 4.21
CA GLN A 353 20.56 -53.04 3.74
C GLN A 353 19.49 -53.73 4.61
N LEU A 354 19.56 -53.61 5.93
CA LEU A 354 18.56 -54.16 6.85
C LEU A 354 17.20 -53.49 6.64
N ILE A 355 17.15 -52.16 6.54
CA ILE A 355 15.90 -51.43 6.25
C ILE A 355 15.29 -51.89 4.92
N ASN A 356 16.09 -51.98 3.86
CA ASN A 356 15.61 -52.42 2.55
C ASN A 356 15.10 -53.87 2.56
N LYS A 357 15.77 -54.75 3.31
CA LYS A 357 15.34 -56.14 3.51
C LYS A 357 13.99 -56.18 4.24
N SER A 358 13.84 -55.41 5.32
CA SER A 358 12.60 -55.32 6.10
C SER A 358 11.45 -54.73 5.27
N LEU A 359 11.70 -53.70 4.47
CA LEU A 359 10.71 -53.15 3.53
C LEU A 359 10.30 -54.17 2.46
N ALA A 360 11.26 -54.96 1.95
CA ALA A 360 10.95 -56.03 1.00
C ALA A 360 10.11 -57.15 1.62
N LYS A 361 10.33 -57.49 2.91
CA LYS A 361 9.47 -58.40 3.67
C LYS A 361 8.05 -57.84 3.80
N LEU A 362 7.92 -56.60 4.30
CA LEU A 362 6.62 -55.94 4.46
C LEU A 362 5.85 -55.86 3.12
N LYS A 363 6.53 -55.50 2.03
CA LYS A 363 5.91 -55.38 0.69
C LYS A 363 5.36 -56.71 0.15
N LYS A 364 5.88 -57.86 0.59
CA LYS A 364 5.34 -59.18 0.21
C LYS A 364 4.07 -59.56 0.96
N HIS A 365 3.91 -59.05 2.19
CA HIS A 365 2.83 -59.44 3.09
C HIS A 365 1.69 -58.41 3.16
N ILE A 366 1.95 -57.15 2.85
CA ILE A 366 0.92 -56.10 2.81
C ILE A 366 0.13 -56.23 1.50
N PRO A 367 -1.19 -56.48 1.55
CA PRO A 367 -2.04 -56.52 0.37
C PRO A 367 -2.03 -55.18 -0.38
N LYS A 368 -2.04 -55.24 -1.72
CA LYS A 368 -2.06 -54.03 -2.57
C LYS A 368 -3.29 -53.16 -2.30
N ASP A 369 -4.41 -53.76 -1.95
CA ASP A 369 -5.67 -53.05 -1.66
C ASP A 369 -5.53 -52.09 -0.46
N ILE A 370 -4.75 -52.48 0.56
CA ILE A 370 -4.44 -51.62 1.72
C ILE A 370 -3.53 -50.46 1.32
N ILE A 371 -2.68 -50.63 0.30
CA ILE A 371 -1.80 -49.58 -0.21
C ILE A 371 -2.58 -48.65 -1.16
N GLU A 372 -3.52 -49.20 -1.94
CA GLU A 372 -4.35 -48.47 -2.91
C GLU A 372 -5.44 -47.62 -2.27
N LEU A 373 -5.96 -48.02 -1.10
CA LEU A 373 -6.87 -47.21 -0.26
C LEU A 373 -6.32 -45.80 0.06
N PHE A 374 -5.01 -45.55 -0.13
CA PHE A 374 -4.34 -44.32 0.30
C PHE A 374 -3.50 -43.64 -0.79
N ASN A 375 -3.56 -44.10 -2.05
CA ASN A 375 -2.98 -43.39 -3.20
C ASN A 375 -3.95 -42.36 -3.84
N LYS A 376 -5.08 -42.06 -3.19
CA LYS A 376 -6.09 -41.09 -3.66
C LYS A 376 -6.03 -39.78 -2.89
#